data_AF-A0A0N8KA03-F1
#
_entry.id   AF-A0A0N8KA03-F1
#
_cell.length_a   1.000
_cell.length_b   1.000
_cell.length_c   1.000
_cell.angle_alpha   90.00
_cell.angle_beta   90.00
_cell.angle_gamma   90.00
#
_symmetry.space_group_name_H-M   'P 1'
#
loop_
_entity.id
_entity.type
_entity.pdbx_description
1 polymer ?
#
loop_
_entity_poly.entity_id
_entity_poly.type
_entity_poly.pdbx_seq_one_letter_code
_entity_poly.pdbx_strand_id
1 'polypeptide(L)' 'MDRLLGYANSALLTSTVGLLATVLLAYPFASTLPLAGQIAAHIGTLIFATGIKIAYIARLVSLKQLGRPVH' A
#
# COMPACT_ATOMS: atom_id res chain seq x y z
N MET A 1 9.15 -9.23 17.73
CA MET A 1 8.82 -8.00 16.96
C MET A 1 9.44 -8.01 15.56
N ASP A 2 10.55 -8.72 15.32
CA ASP A 2 11.12 -8.84 13.97
C ASP A 2 10.19 -9.49 12.93
N ARG A 3 9.38 -10.48 13.30
CA ARG A 3 8.37 -11.05 12.38
C ARG A 3 7.35 -10.01 11.93
N LEU A 4 6.86 -9.19 12.86
CA LEU A 4 5.93 -8.10 12.56
C LEU A 4 6.58 -7.04 11.66
N LEU A 5 7.86 -6.72 11.89
CA LEU A 5 8.63 -5.83 11.02
C LEU A 5 8.73 -6.38 9.60
N GLY A 6 9.00 -7.69 9.45
CA GLY A 6 9.03 -8.36 8.15
C GLY A 6 7.68 -8.31 7.43
N TYR A 7 6.58 -8.59 8.14
CA TYR A 7 5.23 -8.46 7.60
C TYR A 7 4.89 -7.01 7.23
N ALA A 8 5.25 -6.03 8.07
CA ALA A 8 5.00 -4.63 7.82
C ALA A 8 5.74 -4.13 6.57
N ASN A 9 7.01 -4.51 6.40
CA ASN A 9 7.78 -4.18 5.20
C ASN A 9 7.21 -4.84 3.94
N SER A 10 6.81 -6.11 4.04
CA SER A 10 6.19 -6.83 2.90
C SER A 10 4.84 -6.21 2.53
N ALA A 11 4.00 -5.89 3.52
CA ALA A 11 2.72 -5.24 3.32
C ALA A 11 2.87 -3.83 2.73
N LEU A 12 3.91 -3.09 3.16
CA LEU A 12 4.24 -1.79 2.60
C LEU A 12 4.57 -1.93 1.10
N LEU A 13 5.47 -2.85 0.75
CA LEU A 13 5.86 -3.10 -0.64
C LEU A 13 4.65 -3.51 -1.50
N THR A 14 3.88 -4.51 -1.06
CA THR A 14 2.69 -4.97 -1.79
C THR A 14 1.66 -3.86 -1.96
N SER A 15 1.45 -3.04 -0.92
CA SER A 15 0.50 -1.92 -1.00
C SER A 15 0.99 -0.81 -1.93
N THR A 16 2.29 -0.53 -1.96
CA THR A 16 2.89 0.42 -2.91
C THR A 16 2.75 -0.07 -4.35
N VAL A 17 3.05 -1.35 -4.62
CA VAL A 17 2.87 -1.92 -5.96
C VAL A 17 1.40 -1.90 -6.37
N GLY A 18 0.49 -2.28 -5.46
CA GLY A 18 -0.95 -2.21 -5.68
C GLY A 18 -1.43 -0.79 -5.98
N LEU A 19 -0.95 0.21 -5.24
CA LEU A 19 -1.27 1.62 -5.48
C LEU A 19 -0.79 2.08 -6.87
N LEU A 20 0.43 1.75 -7.26
CA LEU A 20 0.95 2.08 -8.59
C LEU A 20 0.11 1.43 -9.68
N ALA A 21 -0.24 0.15 -9.52
CA ALA A 21 -1.11 -0.54 -10.47
C ALA A 21 -2.49 0.14 -10.58
N THR A 22 -3.13 0.50 -9.47
CA THR A 22 -4.44 1.17 -9.52
C THR A 22 -4.37 2.57 -10.12
N VAL A 23 -3.30 3.32 -9.87
CA VAL A 23 -3.08 4.64 -10.50
C VAL A 23 -2.87 4.50 -12.01
N LEU A 24 -2.08 3.52 -12.45
CA LEU A 24 -1.89 3.26 -13.88
C LEU A 24 -3.20 2.89 -14.57
N LEU A 25 -4.02 2.05 -13.93
CA LEU A 25 -5.33 1.64 -14.44
C LEU A 25 -6.34 2.81 -14.44
N ALA A 26 -6.33 3.65 -13.41
CA ALA A 26 -7.26 4.76 -13.26
C ALA A 26 -7.01 5.91 -14.26
N TYR A 27 -5.75 6.11 -14.68
CA TYR A 27 -5.37 7.26 -15.51
C TYR A 27 -4.79 6.85 -16.89
N PRO A 28 -3.52 6.38 -17.03
CA PRO A 28 -2.96 5.99 -18.33
C PRO A 28 -3.81 5.01 -19.13
N PHE A 29 -4.38 4.00 -18.46
CA PHE A 29 -5.12 2.93 -19.11
C PHE A 29 -6.64 3.10 -19.02
N ALA A 30 -7.14 4.27 -18.61
CA ALA A 30 -8.56 4.50 -18.39
C ALA A 30 -9.42 4.15 -19.62
N SER A 31 -8.94 4.47 -20.83
CA SER A 31 -9.64 4.19 -22.10
C SER A 31 -9.76 2.70 -22.44
N THR A 32 -8.96 1.84 -21.81
CA THR A 32 -8.99 0.39 -22.04
C THR A 32 -9.95 -0.35 -21.09
N LEU A 33 -10.46 0.33 -20.06
CA LEU A 33 -11.30 -0.26 -19.03
C LEU A 33 -12.77 0.15 -19.19
N PRO A 34 -13.72 -0.78 -18.95
CA PRO A 34 -15.11 -0.41 -18.80
C PRO A 34 -15.32 0.44 -17.53
N LEU A 35 -16.45 1.13 -17.43
CA LEU A 35 -16.78 1.99 -16.30
C LEU A 35 -16.60 1.30 -14.94
N ALA A 36 -17.05 0.04 -14.81
CA ALA A 36 -16.88 -0.75 -13.59
C ALA A 36 -15.40 -0.95 -13.21
N GLY A 37 -14.53 -1.16 -14.20
CA GLY A 37 -13.09 -1.30 -13.99
C GLY A 37 -12.44 0.00 -13.53
N GLN A 38 -12.88 1.15 -14.08
CA GLN A 38 -12.41 2.46 -13.62
C GLN A 38 -12.84 2.75 -12.17
N ILE A 39 -14.09 2.45 -11.81
CA ILE A 39 -14.58 2.59 -10.43
C ILE A 39 -13.74 1.72 -9.49
N ALA A 40 -13.49 0.47 -9.85
CA ALA A 40 -12.66 -0.43 -9.06
C ALA A 40 -11.22 0.08 -8.90
N ALA A 41 -10.60 0.62 -9.96
CA ALA A 41 -9.26 1.21 -9.90
C ALA A 41 -9.19 2.43 -8.95
N HIS A 42 -10.20 3.30 -8.98
CA HIS A 42 -10.26 4.47 -8.09
C HIS A 42 -10.47 4.06 -6.62
N ILE A 43 -11.40 3.15 -6.34
CA ILE A 43 -11.61 2.61 -4.99
C ILE A 43 -10.35 1.88 -4.50
N GLY A 44 -9.74 1.08 -5.36
CA GLY A 44 -8.50 0.36 -5.07
C GLY A 44 -7.36 1.29 -4.67
N THR A 45 -7.25 2.45 -5.33
CA THR A 45 -6.26 3.49 -4.98
C THR A 45 -6.40 3.93 -3.51
N LEU A 46 -7.63 4.14 -3.03
CA LEU A 46 -7.87 4.50 -1.62
C LEU A 46 -7.51 3.37 -0.65
N ILE A 47 -7.87 2.13 -1.02
CA ILE A 47 -7.57 0.95 -0.21
C ILE A 47 -6.05 0.76 -0.07
N PHE A 48 -5.32 0.78 -1.18
CA PHE A 48 -3.86 0.60 -1.14
C PHE A 48 -3.13 1.76 -0.48
N ALA A 49 -3.55 3.01 -0.72
CA ALA A 49 -2.98 4.17 -0.02
C ALA A 49 -3.18 4.07 1.51
N THR A 50 -4.36 3.63 1.95
CA THR A 50 -4.62 3.37 3.37
C THR A 50 -3.77 2.21 3.89
N GLY A 51 -3.61 1.15 3.10
CA GLY A 51 -2.73 0.01 3.39
C GLY A 51 -1.28 0.44 3.64
N ILE A 52 -0.73 1.31 2.80
CA ILE A 52 0.61 1.89 3.00
C ILE A 52 0.69 2.59 4.36
N LYS A 53 -0.29 3.43 4.69
CA LYS A 53 -0.31 4.17 5.97
C LYS A 53 -0.30 3.21 7.18
N ILE A 54 -1.13 2.17 7.13
CA ILE A 54 -1.22 1.16 8.21
C ILE A 54 0.08 0.34 8.31
N ALA A 55 0.61 -0.14 7.18
CA ALA A 55 1.85 -0.90 7.13
C ALA A 55 3.04 -0.08 7.66
N TYR A 56 3.07 1.21 7.34
CA TYR A 56 4.08 2.14 7.84
C TYR A 56 4.00 2.32 9.36
N ILE A 57 2.80 2.52 9.92
CA ILE A 57 2.62 2.60 11.38
C ILE A 57 3.08 1.29 12.04
N ALA A 58 2.71 0.13 11.50
CA ALA A 58 3.14 -1.17 12.02
C ALA A 58 4.67 -1.34 11.99
N ARG A 59 5.33 -0.85 10.93
CA ARG A 59 6.79 -0.81 10.81
C ARG A 59 7.40 0.06 11.91
N LEU A 60 6.89 1.28 12.10
CA LEU A 60 7.40 2.21 13.13
C LEU A 60 7.24 1.65 14.55
N VAL A 61 6.07 1.08 14.86
CA VAL A 61 5.83 0.42 16.15
C VAL A 61 6.82 -0.73 16.34
N SER A 62 7.05 -1.55 15.31
CA SER A 62 8.00 -2.66 15.39
C SER A 62 9.44 -2.18 15.61
N LEU A 63 9.87 -1.12 14.92
CA LEU A 63 11.21 -0.54 15.11
C LEU A 63 11.38 0.05 16.52
N LYS A 64 10.38 0.79 17.00
CA LYS A 64 10.37 1.35 18.36
C LYS A 64 10.54 0.26 19.41
N GLN A 65 9.79 -0.84 19.29
CA GLN A 65 9.86 -1.97 20.24
C GLN A 65 11.17 -2.76 20.14
N LEU A 66 11.88 -2.68 19.02
CA LEU A 66 13.19 -3.31 18.83
C LEU A 66 14.35 -2.39 19.27
N GLY A 67 14.07 -1.19 19.79
CA GLY A 67 15.10 -0.20 20.12
C GLY A 67 15.87 0.32 18.90
N ARG A 68 15.33 0.12 17.70
CA ARG A 68 15.94 0.59 16.44
C ARG A 68 15.46 2.00 16.13
N PRO A 69 16.28 2.81 15.43
CA PRO A 69 15.86 4.14 15.03
C PRO A 69 14.60 4.09 14.16
N VAL A 70 13.68 5.01 14.47
CA VAL A 70 12.46 5.26 13.69
C VAL A 70 12.74 6.42 12.74
N HIS A 71 12.63 6.15 11.45
CA HIS A 71 12.71 7.12 10.36
C HIS A 71 11.44 6.99 9.53
#